data_AF-A0AAU8RV61-F1
#
_entry.id   AF-A0AAU8RV61-F1
#
_cell.length_a   1.000
_cell.length_b   1.000
_cell.length_c   1.000
_cell.angle_alpha   90.00
_cell.angle_beta   90.00
_cell.angle_gamma   90.00
#
_symmetry.space_group_name_H-M   'P 1'
#
loop_
_entity.id
_entity.type
_entity.pdbx_description
1 polymer ?
#
loop_
_entity_poly.entity_id
_entity_poly.type
_entity_poly.pdbx_seq_one_letter_code
_entity_poly.pdbx_strand_id
1 'polypeptide(L)' 'MDTCKYVLFTADNKYVVEYLLRQLVLSTSITEALIFENYDLAVGFKKMLVKDCKLECSINTYID' A
#
# COMPACT_ATOMS: atom_id res chain seq x y z
N MET A 1 17.03 9.91 12.99
CA MET A 1 16.97 8.54 12.45
C MET A 1 15.85 8.57 11.43
N ASP A 2 16.17 8.45 10.15
CA ASP A 2 15.15 8.34 9.11
C ASP A 2 14.39 7.03 9.35
N THR A 3 13.12 7.15 9.74
CA THR A 3 12.20 6.01 9.78
C THR A 3 11.82 5.70 8.34
N CYS A 4 12.27 4.54 7.84
CA CYS A 4 11.86 4.06 6.53
C CYS A 4 10.34 3.89 6.50
N LYS A 5 9.68 4.64 5.63
CA LYS A 5 8.25 4.54 5.34
C LYS A 5 8.02 3.67 4.12
N TYR A 6 6.84 3.07 4.01
CA TYR A 6 6.52 2.17 2.91
C TYR A 6 5.15 2.47 2.32
N VAL A 7 4.97 2.17 1.04
CA VAL A 7 3.70 2.24 0.29
C VAL A 7 3.49 0.97 -0.52
N LEU A 8 2.24 0.69 -0.86
CA LEU A 8 1.89 -0.43 -1.76
C LEU A 8 1.59 0.09 -3.17
N PHE A 9 2.22 -0.51 -4.16
CA PHE A 9 2.11 -0.12 -5.57
C PHE A 9 1.66 -1.31 -6.43
N THR A 10 0.62 -1.11 -7.23
CA THR A 10 0.03 -2.16 -8.06
C THR A 10 0.71 -2.26 -9.42
N ALA A 11 0.55 -3.40 -10.10
CA ALA A 11 1.02 -3.57 -11.48
C ALA A 11 0.38 -2.57 -12.47
N ASP A 12 -0.78 -2.01 -12.13
CA ASP A 12 -1.50 -1.01 -12.92
C ASP A 12 -1.03 0.43 -12.65
N ASN A 13 0.14 0.60 -12.02
CA ASN A 13 0.73 1.89 -11.65
C ASN A 13 -0.15 2.74 -10.72
N LYS A 14 -0.77 2.11 -9.72
CA LYS A 14 -1.56 2.81 -8.70
C LYS A 14 -1.05 2.52 -7.29
N TYR A 15 -1.19 3.49 -6.41
CA TYR A 15 -0.97 3.37 -4.98
C TYR A 15 -2.25 2.94 -4.27
N VAL A 16 -2.10 2.14 -3.23
CA VAL A 16 -3.19 1.83 -2.30
C VAL A 16 -3.41 3.03 -1.38
N VAL A 17 -4.65 3.53 -1.33
CA VAL A 17 -5.05 4.69 -0.51
C VAL A 17 -5.76 4.22 0.76
N GLU A 18 -6.77 3.36 0.63
CA GLU A 18 -7.51 2.82 1.77
C GLU A 18 -8.23 1.51 1.43
N TYR A 19 -8.52 0.71 2.45
CA TYR A 19 -9.42 -0.43 2.35
C TYR A 19 -10.37 -0.46 3.56
N LEU A 20 -11.58 0.05 3.37
CA LEU A 20 -12.60 0.18 4.41
C LEU A 20 -13.93 -0.39 3.91
N LEU A 21 -14.66 -1.11 4.77
CA LEU A 21 -15.96 -1.69 4.43
C LEU A 21 -15.96 -2.53 3.12
N ARG A 22 -14.85 -3.24 2.86
CA ARG A 22 -14.58 -4.01 1.64
C ARG A 22 -14.49 -3.19 0.35
N GLN A 23 -14.29 -1.89 0.45
CA GLN A 23 -14.03 -1.01 -0.69
C GLN A 23 -12.56 -0.64 -0.70
N LEU A 24 -11.88 -0.97 -1.80
CA LEU A 24 -10.48 -0.64 -2.02
C LEU A 24 -10.40 0.62 -2.88
N VAL A 25 -9.72 1.63 -2.38
CA VAL A 25 -9.43 2.87 -3.11
C VAL A 25 -7.98 2.87 -3.56
N LEU A 26 -7.78 3.20 -4.84
CA LEU A 26 -6.49 3.28 -5.50
C LEU A 26 -6.34 4.66 -6.13
N SER A 27 -5.12 5.20 -6.13
CA SER A 27 -4.81 6.49 -6.77
C SER A 27 -3.55 6.39 -7.62
N THR A 28 -3.44 7.24 -8.64
CA THR A 28 -2.17 7.43 -9.36
C THR A 28 -1.24 8.40 -8.65
N SER A 29 -1.70 9.08 -7.59
CA SER A 29 -0.87 10.00 -6.80
C SER A 29 -0.24 9.30 -5.60
N ILE A 30 1.09 9.41 -5.48
CA ILE A 30 1.83 8.92 -4.31
C ILE A 30 1.49 9.71 -3.03
N THR A 31 1.08 10.97 -3.16
CA THR A 31 0.75 11.83 -2.01
C THR A 31 -0.54 11.41 -1.30
N GLU A 32 -1.36 10.59 -1.96
CA GLU A 32 -2.59 10.02 -1.40
C GLU A 32 -2.37 8.61 -0.86
N ALA A 33 -1.18 8.03 -1.04
CA ALA A 33 -0.91 6.66 -0.67
C ALA A 33 -0.99 6.45 0.84
N LEU A 34 -1.51 5.28 1.24
CA LEU A 34 -1.40 4.81 2.61
C LEU A 34 0.07 4.59 2.95
N ILE A 35 0.56 5.36 3.92
CA ILE A 35 1.92 5.25 4.42
C ILE A 35 1.97 4.26 5.58
N PHE A 36 2.86 3.28 5.47
CA PHE A 36 3.17 2.34 6.53
C PHE A 36 4.50 2.72 7.20
N GLU A 37 4.46 2.97 8.49
CA GLU A 37 5.66 3.26 9.32
C GLU A 37 6.46 1.99 9.67
N ASN A 38 5.97 0.81 9.29
CA ASN A 38 6.58 -0.48 9.57
C ASN A 38 6.40 -1.44 8.38
N TYR A 39 7.50 -2.07 7.97
CA TYR A 39 7.52 -3.02 6.86
C TYR A 39 6.60 -4.22 7.08
N ASP A 40 6.53 -4.77 8.30
CA ASP A 40 5.68 -5.91 8.63
C ASP A 40 4.20 -5.58 8.51
N LEU A 41 3.81 -4.32 8.80
CA LEU A 41 2.44 -3.84 8.56
C LEU A 41 2.13 -3.82 7.06
N ALA A 42 3.05 -3.33 6.23
CA ALA A 42 2.90 -3.34 4.77
C ALA A 42 2.78 -4.76 4.22
N VAL A 43 3.58 -5.71 4.73
CA VAL A 43 3.50 -7.14 4.37
C VAL A 43 2.16 -7.74 4.77
N GLY A 44 1.70 -7.48 5.99
CA GLY A 44 0.39 -7.95 6.47
C GLY A 44 -0.75 -7.44 5.60
N PHE A 45 -0.73 -6.15 5.28
CA PHE A 45 -1.75 -5.52 4.44
C PHE A 45 -1.72 -6.05 3.01
N LYS A 46 -0.54 -6.21 2.41
CA LYS A 46 -0.37 -6.88 1.11
C LYS A 46 -1.01 -8.26 1.09
N LYS A 47 -0.76 -9.10 2.10
CA LYS A 47 -1.36 -10.44 2.18
C LYS A 47 -2.89 -10.40 2.24
N MET A 48 -3.46 -9.44 2.97
CA MET A 48 -4.90 -9.22 3.03
C MET A 48 -5.46 -8.81 1.66
N LEU A 49 -4.79 -7.89 0.94
CA LEU A 49 -5.22 -7.48 -0.41
C LEU A 49 -5.22 -8.64 -1.41
N VAL A 50 -4.21 -9.52 -1.37
CA VAL A 50 -4.17 -10.74 -2.19
C VAL A 50 -5.35 -11.65 -1.86
N LYS A 51 -5.63 -11.87 -0.57
CA LYS A 51 -6.70 -12.76 -0.13
C LYS A 51 -8.10 -12.24 -0.49
N ASP A 52 -8.38 -10.99 -0.12
CA ASP A 52 -9.73 -10.42 -0.09
C ASP A 52 -10.08 -9.64 -1.36
N CYS A 53 -9.08 -8.99 -1.99
CA CYS A 53 -9.26 -8.17 -3.18
C CYS A 53 -8.73 -8.83 -4.46
N LYS A 54 -8.02 -9.97 -4.36
CA LYS A 54 -7.27 -10.60 -5.46
C LYS A 54 -6.28 -9.63 -6.13
N LEU A 55 -5.73 -8.71 -5.33
CA LEU A 55 -4.81 -7.68 -5.81
C LEU A 55 -3.38 -7.96 -5.37
N GLU A 56 -2.49 -8.13 -6.35
CA GLU A 56 -1.05 -8.18 -6.15
C GLU A 56 -0.46 -6.76 -6.17
N CYS A 57 0.50 -6.52 -5.28
CA CYS A 57 1.22 -5.25 -5.18
C CYS A 57 2.68 -5.45 -4.71
N SER A 58 3.55 -4.51 -5.05
CA SER A 58 4.90 -4.39 -4.48
C SER A 58 4.87 -3.48 -3.25
N ILE A 59 5.83 -3.70 -2.35
CA ILE A 59 6.10 -2.79 -1.23
C ILE A 59 7.29 -1.93 -1.67
N ASN A 60 7.10 -0.62 -1.72
CA ASN A 60 8.14 0.33 -2.11
C ASN A 60 8.47 1.24 -0.91
N THR A 61 9.72 1.68 -0.80
CA THR A 61 10.11 2.69 0.18
C THR A 61 9.51 4.04 -0.23
N TYR A 62 8.92 4.74 0.73
CA TYR A 62 8.45 6.11 0.59
C TYR A 62 9.52 7.07 1.13
N ILE A 63 9.94 8.01 0.29
CA ILE A 63 10.91 9.06 0.60
C ILE A 63 10.15 10.37 0.53
N ASP A 64 10.17 11.13 1.62
CA ASP A 64 9.52 12.43 1.73
C ASP A 64 10.27 13.52 0.94
#